data_AF-A0A1I1S0F6-F1
#
_entry.id   AF-A0A1I1S0F6-F1
#
_cell.length_a   1.000
_cell.length_b   1.000
_cell.length_c   1.000
_cell.angle_alpha   90.00
_cell.angle_beta   90.00
_cell.angle_gamma   90.00
#
_symmetry.space_group_name_H-M   'P 1'
#
loop_
_entity.id
_entity.type
_entity.pdbx_description
1 polymer ?
#
loop_
_entity_poly.entity_id
_entity_poly.type
_entity_poly.pdbx_seq_one_letter_code
_entity_poly.pdbx_strand_id
1 'polypeptide(L)' 'MKIISIILTAVVVILITLYEWPSTNEDMKKERRTFIVLTGGGFLLAVVLIIFPNLSGPTEFVSWLFKSVGGWMTGE' A
#
# COMPACT_ATOMS: atom_id res chain seq x y z
N MET A 1 -1.95 -20.14 1.01
CA MET A 1 -3.12 -19.41 0.48
C MET A 1 -2.94 -17.88 0.41
N LYS A 2 -1.76 -17.29 0.72
CA LYS A 2 -1.51 -15.83 0.62
C LYS A 2 -1.47 -15.32 -0.84
N ILE A 3 -1.00 -16.14 -1.76
CA ILE A 3 -0.87 -15.80 -3.20
C ILE A 3 -2.24 -15.60 -3.87
N ILE A 4 -3.25 -16.37 -3.47
CA ILE A 4 -4.62 -16.23 -3.96
C ILE A 4 -5.20 -14.86 -3.59
N SER A 5 -4.95 -14.39 -2.36
CA SER A 5 -5.37 -13.07 -1.91
C SER A 5 -4.71 -11.95 -2.72
N ILE A 6 -3.40 -12.07 -3.03
CA ILE A 6 -2.68 -11.09 -3.86
C ILE A 6 -3.29 -11.03 -5.26
N ILE A 7 -3.53 -12.19 -5.87
CA ILE A 7 -4.11 -12.27 -7.21
C ILE A 7 -5.52 -11.67 -7.22
N LEU A 8 -6.35 -11.98 -6.22
CA LEU A 8 -7.70 -11.43 -6.12
C LEU A 8 -7.68 -9.90 -5.96
N THR A 9 -6.81 -9.36 -5.11
CA THR A 9 -6.65 -7.91 -4.94
C THR A 9 -6.15 -7.26 -6.23
N ALA A 10 -5.19 -7.86 -6.93
CA ALA A 10 -4.70 -7.35 -8.20
C ALA A 10 -5.81 -7.33 -9.26
N VAL A 11 -6.63 -8.37 -9.34
CA VAL A 11 -7.77 -8.45 -10.28
C VAL A 11 -8.80 -7.36 -9.98
N VAL A 12 -9.14 -7.12 -8.70
CA VAL A 12 -10.06 -6.03 -8.32
C VAL A 12 -9.49 -4.67 -8.68
N VAL A 13 -8.21 -4.41 -8.39
CA VAL A 13 -7.54 -3.16 -8.74
C VAL A 13 -7.51 -2.92 -10.26
N ILE A 14 -7.24 -3.97 -11.05
CA ILE A 14 -7.27 -3.90 -12.51
C ILE A 14 -8.69 -3.61 -12.99
N LEU A 15 -9.71 -4.27 -12.44
CA LEU A 15 -11.12 -4.04 -12.81
C LEU A 15 -11.57 -2.61 -12.52
N ILE A 16 -11.25 -2.07 -11.34
CA ILE A 16 -11.59 -0.68 -11.00
C ILE A 16 -10.86 0.27 -11.95
N THR A 17 -9.56 0.05 -12.17
CA THR A 17 -8.77 0.89 -13.10
C THR A 17 -9.32 0.83 -14.51
N LEU A 18 -9.68 -0.35 -15.02
CA LEU A 18 -10.19 -0.55 -16.37
C LEU A 18 -11.63 -0.06 -16.54
N TYR A 19 -12.40 0.08 -15.45
CA TYR A 19 -13.72 0.69 -15.45
C TYR A 19 -13.65 2.23 -15.39
N GLU A 20 -12.76 2.79 -14.58
CA GLU A 20 -12.57 4.24 -14.47
C GLU A 20 -11.82 4.86 -15.67
N TRP A 21 -10.97 4.08 -16.33
CA TRP A 21 -10.19 4.50 -17.50
C TRP A 21 -11.03 4.95 -18.71
N PRO A 22 -12.08 4.22 -19.15
CA PRO A 22 -12.98 4.68 -20.21
C PRO A 22 -13.97 5.74 -19.72
N SER A 23 -14.28 5.79 -18.42
CA SER A 23 -15.23 6.77 -17.87
C SER A 23 -14.60 8.16 -17.66
N THR A 24 -13.27 8.26 -17.60
CA THR A 24 -12.56 9.54 -17.44
C THR A 24 -12.32 10.16 -18.81
N ASN A 25 -13.26 11.00 -19.25
CA ASN A 25 -13.13 11.87 -20.42
C ASN A 25 -11.78 12.60 -20.42
N GLU A 26 -11.22 12.78 -21.62
CA GLU A 26 -9.83 13.17 -21.92
C GLU A 26 -9.36 14.51 -21.27
N ASP A 27 -10.30 15.30 -20.74
CA ASP A 27 -10.08 16.60 -20.10
C ASP A 27 -9.74 16.54 -18.58
N MET A 28 -10.00 15.43 -17.88
CA MET A 28 -9.87 15.34 -16.40
C MET A 28 -8.55 14.71 -15.92
N LYS A 29 -7.43 15.08 -16.55
CA LYS A 29 -6.07 14.56 -16.24
C LYS A 29 -5.67 14.66 -14.75
N LYS A 30 -6.27 15.58 -14.00
CA LYS A 30 -6.00 15.82 -12.57
C LYS A 30 -6.63 14.76 -11.67
N GLU A 31 -7.88 14.36 -11.94
CA GLU A 31 -8.56 13.31 -11.16
C GLU A 31 -7.95 11.94 -11.39
N ARG A 32 -7.53 11.65 -12.63
CA ARG A 32 -6.85 10.41 -12.97
C ARG A 32 -5.55 10.19 -12.20
N ARG A 33 -4.81 11.26 -11.89
CA ARG A 33 -3.59 11.17 -11.06
C ARG A 33 -3.93 10.85 -9.61
N THR A 34 -4.95 11.50 -9.04
CA THR A 34 -5.42 11.20 -7.68
C THR A 34 -5.86 9.75 -7.60
N PHE A 35 -6.62 9.26 -8.58
CA PHE A 35 -7.08 7.88 -8.64
C PHE A 35 -5.92 6.87 -8.70
N ILE A 36 -4.92 7.10 -9.57
CA ILE A 36 -3.74 6.25 -9.67
C ILE A 36 -2.93 6.25 -8.37
N VAL A 37 -2.75 7.40 -7.73
CA VAL A 37 -2.02 7.51 -6.45
C VAL A 37 -2.77 6.81 -5.33
N LEU A 38 -4.09 6.98 -5.25
CA LEU A 38 -4.92 6.34 -4.21
C LEU A 38 -4.96 4.82 -4.39
N THR A 39 -5.18 4.37 -5.63
CA THR A 39 -5.24 2.94 -5.98
C THR A 39 -3.87 2.28 -5.85
N GLY A 40 -2.81 2.93 -6.34
CA GLY A 40 -1.44 2.45 -6.18
C GLY A 40 -1.00 2.40 -4.72
N GLY A 41 -1.36 3.40 -3.93
CA GLY A 41 -1.11 3.44 -2.48
C GLY A 41 -1.86 2.35 -1.73
N GLY A 42 -3.15 2.16 -2.04
CA GLY A 42 -3.98 1.09 -1.47
C GLY A 42 -3.46 -0.31 -1.85
N PHE A 43 -3.00 -0.49 -3.09
CA PHE A 43 -2.41 -1.74 -3.56
C PHE A 43 -1.08 -2.03 -2.86
N LEU A 44 -0.19 -1.04 -2.75
CA LEU A 44 1.06 -1.17 -2.00
C LEU A 44 0.80 -1.55 -0.54
N LEU A 45 -0.14 -0.88 0.12
CA LEU A 45 -0.56 -1.20 1.49
C LEU A 45 -1.08 -2.63 1.60
N ALA A 46 -1.93 -3.07 0.67
CA ALA A 46 -2.44 -4.44 0.65
C ALA A 46 -1.31 -5.47 0.45
N VAL A 47 -0.36 -5.22 -0.44
CA VAL A 47 0.82 -6.09 -0.64
C VAL A 47 1.66 -6.18 0.63
N VAL A 48 1.92 -5.04 1.30
CA VAL A 48 2.65 -5.01 2.57
C VAL A 48 1.92 -5.83 3.65
N LEU A 49 0.61 -5.65 3.80
CA LEU A 49 -0.23 -6.42 4.73
C LEU A 49 -0.25 -7.92 4.41
N ILE A 50 -0.25 -8.30 3.13
CA ILE A 50 -0.24 -9.73 2.77
C ILE A 50 1.14 -10.34 3.03
N ILE A 51 2.23 -9.64 2.76
CA ILE A 51 3.59 -10.14 3.01
C ILE A 51 3.83 -10.22 4.53
N PHE A 52 3.46 -9.17 5.26
CA PHE A 52 3.53 -9.04 6.71
C PHE A 52 2.12 -9.07 7.33
N PRO A 53 1.45 -10.24 7.39
CA PRO A 53 0.11 -10.36 7.98
C PRO A 53 0.10 -10.10 9.48
N ASN A 54 1.27 -10.16 10.11
CA ASN A 54 1.50 -9.86 11.50
C ASN A 54 2.43 -8.64 11.58
N LEU A 55 2.03 -7.54 10.92
CA LEU A 55 2.66 -6.24 11.18
C LEU A 55 2.55 -6.02 12.68
N SER A 56 3.69 -6.16 13.36
CA SER A 56 3.92 -5.67 14.71
C SER A 56 3.14 -4.37 14.85
N GLY A 57 2.20 -4.32 15.80
CA GLY A 57 1.20 -3.25 15.88
C GLY A 57 1.85 -1.86 15.77
N PRO A 58 1.14 -0.79 15.41
CA PRO A 58 1.75 0.53 15.16
C PRO A 58 2.74 0.96 16.26
N THR A 59 2.45 0.63 17.52
CA THR A 59 3.35 0.81 18.67
C THR A 59 4.68 0.05 18.55
N GLU A 60 4.63 -1.19 18.11
CA GLU A 60 5.74 -2.12 18.00
C GLU A 60 6.58 -1.82 16.73
N PHE A 61 5.95 -1.37 15.63
CA PHE A 61 6.65 -0.84 14.45
C PHE A 61 7.41 0.46 14.76
N VAL A 62 6.79 1.40 15.48
CA VAL A 62 7.47 2.61 15.98
C VAL A 62 8.62 2.20 16.91
N SER A 63 8.42 1.22 17.80
CA SER A 63 9.49 0.73 18.66
C SER A 63 10.67 0.17 17.87
N TRP A 64 10.43 -0.55 16.77
CA TRP A 64 11.49 -1.10 15.91
C TRP A 64 12.26 0.00 15.18
N LEU A 65 11.57 0.99 14.62
CA LEU A 65 12.19 2.16 13.97
C LEU A 65 13.08 2.94 14.93
N PHE A 66 12.61 3.16 16.16
CA PHE A 66 13.35 3.92 17.17
C PHE A 66 14.39 3.09 17.94
N LYS A 67 14.35 1.76 17.87
CA LYS A 67 15.34 0.88 18.50
C LYS A 67 16.76 1.16 18.02
N SER A 68 16.94 1.37 16.70
CA SER A 68 18.25 1.71 16.13
C SER A 68 18.73 3.12 16.50
N VAL A 69 17.81 4.07 16.73
CA VAL A 69 18.16 5.44 17.14
C VAL A 69 18.51 5.49 18.62
N GLY A 70 17.81 4.74 19.46
CA GLY A 70 18.12 4.60 20.89
C GLY A 70 19.52 4.02 21.12
N GLY A 71 19.91 3.00 20.35
CA GLY A 71 21.25 2.41 20.41
C GLY A 71 22.38 3.36 19.95
N TRP A 72 22.09 4.39 19.17
CA TRP A 72 23.07 5.44 18.83
C TRP A 72 23.23 6.50 19.93
N MET A 73 22.24 6.67 20.82
CA MET A 73 22.30 7.63 21.92
C MET A 73 22.91 7.03 23.20
N THR A 74 22.77 5.73 23.41
CA THR A 74 23.54 4.97 24.41
C THR A 74 24.69 4.27 23.70
N GLY A 75 25.83 4.95 23.58
CA GLY A 75 27.04 4.34 23.03
C GLY A 75 27.50 3.16 23.88
N GLU A 76 27.32 1.95 23.37
CA GLU A 76 28.10 0.76 23.71
C GLU A 76 28.83 0.26 22.46
#